data_AF-A0A1J5NZZ8-F1
#
_entry.id   AF-A0A1J5NZZ8-F1
#
_cell.length_a   1.000
_cell.length_b   1.000
_cell.length_c   1.000
_cell.angle_alpha   90.00
_cell.angle_beta   90.00
_cell.angle_gamma   90.00
#
_symmetry.space_group_name_H-M   'P 1'
#
loop_
_entity.id
_entity.type
_entity.pdbx_description
1 polymer ?
#
loop_
_entity_poly.entity_id
_entity_poly.type
_entity_poly.pdbx_seq_one_letter_code
_entity_poly.pdbx_strand_id
1 'polypeptide(L)'
;MINADPVAYIDWTLQSWTLAKSLTPFPAESLESYRAQARDPARIAAMCADYRAGATFDRAADQADRSAGNRIRAPLHFLWANGGFPSRTGRPGAIWKDWAETVTDASCNSGHFMMEENPEAVLAGYLPFFGMTST
;
A
#
# COMPACT_ATOMS: atom_id res chain seq x y z
N MET A 1 18.46 -4.80 14.57
CA MET A 1 18.18 -6.09 13.92
C MET A 1 18.05 -5.99 12.41
N ILE A 2 17.57 -4.89 11.81
CA ILE A 2 17.46 -4.73 10.33
C ILE A 2 18.83 -4.72 9.63
N ASN A 3 19.77 -3.89 10.09
CA ASN A 3 21.12 -3.78 9.50
C ASN A 3 22.01 -5.02 9.68
N ALA A 4 21.59 -6.03 10.46
CA ALA A 4 22.40 -7.23 10.67
C ALA A 4 22.39 -8.13 9.43
N ASP A 5 21.24 -8.24 8.76
CA ASP A 5 21.08 -8.86 7.45
C ASP A 5 19.92 -8.17 6.72
N PRO A 6 20.20 -7.05 6.02
CA PRO A 6 19.15 -6.23 5.44
C PRO A 6 18.48 -6.91 4.23
N VAL A 7 19.21 -7.77 3.52
CA VAL A 7 18.68 -8.53 2.38
C VAL A 7 17.71 -9.60 2.87
N ALA A 8 18.08 -10.39 3.89
CA ALA A 8 17.16 -11.38 4.45
C ALA A 8 15.91 -10.70 5.05
N TYR A 9 16.06 -9.54 5.68
CA TYR A 9 14.93 -8.79 6.23
C TYR A 9 13.95 -8.33 5.14
N ILE A 10 14.42 -7.75 4.04
CA ILE A 10 13.52 -7.29 2.97
C ILE A 10 12.87 -8.46 2.23
N ASP A 11 13.63 -9.53 1.95
CA ASP A 11 13.11 -10.74 1.31
C ASP A 11 12.02 -11.38 2.18
N TRP A 12 12.27 -11.54 3.47
CA TRP A 12 11.27 -12.06 4.42
C TRP A 12 10.04 -11.16 4.47
N THR A 13 10.20 -9.83 4.48
CA THR A 13 9.09 -8.88 4.52
C THR A 13 8.21 -9.03 3.28
N LEU A 14 8.80 -8.93 2.09
CA LEU A 14 8.11 -9.09 0.80
C LEU A 14 7.39 -10.44 0.74
N GLN A 15 8.11 -11.52 1.04
CA GLN A 15 7.55 -12.88 1.07
C GLN A 15 6.37 -12.98 2.04
N SER A 16 6.50 -12.46 3.26
CA SER A 16 5.48 -12.61 4.29
C SER A 16 4.17 -11.88 3.96
N TRP A 17 4.22 -10.89 3.06
CA TRP A 17 3.08 -10.06 2.70
C TRP A 17 2.40 -10.46 1.38
N THR A 18 3.04 -11.29 0.55
CA THR A 18 2.34 -11.94 -0.58
C THR A 18 1.29 -12.93 -0.08
N LEU A 19 0.31 -13.24 -0.93
CA LEU A 19 -0.73 -14.22 -0.63
C LEU A 19 -0.13 -15.62 -0.45
N ALA A 20 0.72 -16.03 -1.39
CA ALA A 20 1.33 -17.36 -1.45
C ALA A 20 2.52 -17.56 -0.50
N LYS A 21 2.94 -16.53 0.25
CA LYS A 21 4.14 -16.55 1.09
C LYS A 21 5.39 -16.92 0.30
N SER A 22 5.51 -16.32 -0.89
CA SER A 22 6.60 -16.55 -1.83
C SER A 22 7.07 -15.24 -2.47
N LEU A 23 8.33 -15.22 -2.92
CA LEU A 23 8.89 -14.16 -3.77
C LEU A 23 8.62 -14.38 -5.26
N THR A 24 8.00 -15.50 -5.65
CA THR A 24 7.65 -15.82 -7.05
C THR A 24 6.96 -14.69 -7.82
N PRO A 25 6.06 -13.87 -7.23
CA PRO A 25 5.43 -12.76 -7.95
C PRO A 25 6.40 -11.65 -8.40
N PHE A 26 7.61 -11.60 -7.83
CA PHE A 26 8.58 -10.55 -8.14
C PHE A 26 9.62 -11.05 -9.15
N PRO A 27 9.76 -10.39 -10.30
CA PRO A 27 10.88 -10.63 -11.21
C PRO A 27 12.23 -10.43 -10.51
N ALA A 28 13.26 -11.16 -10.97
CA ALA A 28 14.59 -11.13 -10.35
C ALA A 28 15.21 -9.72 -10.32
N GLU A 29 15.00 -8.92 -11.37
CA GLU A 29 15.44 -7.53 -11.46
C GLU A 29 14.72 -6.62 -10.45
N SER A 30 13.43 -6.83 -10.23
CA SER A 30 12.66 -6.10 -9.21
C SER A 30 13.14 -6.45 -7.81
N LEU A 31 13.35 -7.75 -7.51
CA LEU A 31 13.92 -8.19 -6.23
C LEU A 31 15.29 -7.58 -5.98
N GLU A 32 16.17 -7.57 -6.99
CA GLU A 32 17.49 -6.98 -6.83
C GLU A 32 17.42 -5.45 -6.61
N SER A 33 16.46 -4.75 -7.23
CA SER A 33 16.21 -3.33 -6.94
C SER A 33 15.83 -3.09 -5.47
N TYR A 34 14.96 -3.92 -4.89
CA TYR A 34 14.62 -3.85 -3.46
C TYR A 34 15.83 -4.15 -2.57
N ARG A 35 16.60 -5.19 -2.90
CA ARG A 35 17.79 -5.60 -2.14
C ARG A 35 18.91 -4.57 -2.22
N ALA A 36 19.12 -3.92 -3.37
CA ALA A 36 20.10 -2.87 -3.55
C ALA A 36 19.81 -1.68 -2.62
N GLN A 37 18.53 -1.29 -2.47
CA GLN A 37 18.13 -0.26 -1.51
C GLN A 37 18.35 -0.72 -0.06
N ALA A 38 18.02 -1.97 0.27
CA ALA A 38 18.23 -2.50 1.61
C ALA A 38 19.72 -2.54 2.00
N ARG A 39 20.64 -2.72 1.05
CA ARG A 39 22.09 -2.69 1.32
C ARG A 39 22.63 -1.29 1.65
N ASP A 40 21.88 -0.22 1.38
CA ASP A 40 22.26 1.15 1.73
C ASP A 40 21.70 1.54 3.11
N PRO A 41 22.55 1.72 4.14
CA PRO A 41 22.11 2.09 5.48
C PRO A 41 21.36 3.42 5.54
N ALA A 42 21.63 4.36 4.61
CA ALA A 42 20.90 5.62 4.54
C ALA A 42 19.43 5.39 4.12
N ARG A 43 19.16 4.40 3.27
CA ARG A 43 17.79 4.01 2.90
C ARG A 43 17.07 3.32 4.04
N ILE A 44 17.75 2.46 4.79
CA ILE A 44 17.17 1.87 6.01
C ILE A 44 16.84 2.96 7.03
N ALA A 45 17.74 3.92 7.25
CA ALA A 45 17.48 5.04 8.15
C ALA A 45 16.28 5.88 7.71
N ALA A 46 16.12 6.10 6.39
CA ALA A 46 14.97 6.78 5.82
C ALA A 46 13.66 5.99 6.00
N MET A 47 13.65 4.68 5.74
CA MET A 47 12.48 3.81 6.00
C MET A 47 12.09 3.83 7.48
N CYS A 48 13.07 3.76 8.39
CA CYS A 48 12.78 3.90 9.82
C CYS A 48 12.31 5.31 10.20
N ALA A 49 12.67 6.35 9.45
CA ALA A 49 12.18 7.71 9.66
C ALA A 49 10.72 7.84 9.22
N ASP A 50 10.35 7.23 8.10
CA ASP A 50 8.96 7.14 7.61
C ASP A 50 8.04 6.50 8.68
N TYR A 51 8.40 5.33 9.21
CA TYR A 51 7.63 4.71 10.30
C TYR A 51 7.54 5.58 11.57
N ARG A 52 8.58 6.35 11.89
CA ARG A 52 8.54 7.30 13.02
C ARG A 52 7.58 8.46 12.74
N ALA A 53 7.57 8.99 11.51
CA ALA A 53 6.63 10.03 11.10
C ALA A 53 5.19 9.52 11.11
N GLY A 54 4.94 8.31 10.58
CA GLY A 54 3.63 7.65 10.61
C GLY A 54 3.06 7.48 12.02
N ALA A 55 3.93 7.18 12.99
CA ALA A 55 3.53 7.05 14.39
C ALA A 55 3.32 8.39 15.12
N THR A 56 3.72 9.52 14.52
CA THR A 56 3.75 10.83 15.17
C THR A 56 3.15 11.94 14.30
N PHE A 57 3.96 12.56 13.43
CA PHE A 57 3.58 13.73 12.64
C PHE A 57 2.38 13.47 11.72
N ASP A 58 2.37 12.34 11.00
CA ASP A 58 1.31 12.04 10.05
C ASP A 58 -0.01 11.80 10.80
N ARG A 59 0.06 11.13 11.95
CA ARG A 59 -1.11 10.92 12.83
C ARG A 59 -1.69 12.24 13.33
N ALA A 60 -0.85 13.23 13.64
CA ALA A 60 -1.28 14.55 14.08
C ALA A 60 -1.91 15.35 12.93
N ALA A 61 -1.34 15.27 11.72
CA ALA A 61 -1.92 15.88 10.53
C ALA A 61 -3.31 15.30 10.21
N ASP A 62 -3.44 13.97 10.23
CA ASP A 62 -4.70 13.25 10.07
C ASP A 62 -5.77 13.71 11.09
N GLN A 63 -5.38 13.92 12.36
CA GLN A 63 -6.29 14.41 13.39
C GLN A 63 -6.73 15.85 13.15
N ALA A 64 -5.84 16.70 12.67
CA ALA A 64 -6.13 18.09 12.36
C ALA A 64 -7.15 18.20 11.22
N ASP A 65 -6.95 17.44 10.13
CA ASP A 65 -7.90 17.40 9.02
C ASP A 65 -9.27 16.85 9.46
N ARG A 66 -9.30 15.79 10.27
CA ARG A 66 -10.54 15.25 10.83
C ARG A 66 -11.27 16.26 11.71
N SER A 67 -10.53 17.01 12.53
CA SER A 67 -11.11 18.03 13.42
C SER A 67 -11.62 19.26 12.65
N ALA A 68 -10.97 19.60 11.54
CA ALA A 68 -11.40 20.67 10.64
C ALA A 68 -12.56 20.25 9.70
N GLY A 69 -12.89 18.95 9.65
CA GLY A 69 -13.87 18.42 8.71
C GLY A 69 -13.39 18.40 7.26
N ASN A 70 -12.07 18.46 7.04
CA ASN A 70 -11.47 18.41 5.71
C ASN A 70 -11.66 17.03 5.09
N ARG A 71 -12.02 17.01 3.81
CA ARG A 71 -12.23 15.79 3.03
C ARG A 71 -11.62 15.92 1.64
N ILE A 72 -11.16 14.80 1.10
CA ILE A 72 -10.70 14.68 -0.28
C ILE A 72 -11.91 14.93 -1.20
N ARG A 73 -11.83 16.00 -1.99
CA ARG A 73 -12.87 16.40 -2.95
C ARG A 73 -12.78 15.66 -4.28
N ALA A 74 -11.59 15.24 -4.66
CA ALA A 74 -11.41 14.44 -5.87
C ALA A 74 -12.13 13.08 -5.73
N PRO A 75 -12.69 12.51 -6.81
CA PRO A 75 -13.19 11.15 -6.79
C PRO A 75 -12.10 10.18 -6.33
N LEU A 76 -12.46 9.24 -5.44
CA LEU A 76 -11.56 8.24 -4.89
C LEU A 76 -12.07 6.83 -5.27
N HIS A 77 -11.19 6.03 -5.88
CA HIS A 77 -11.39 4.60 -6.05
C HIS A 77 -10.39 3.83 -5.19
N PHE A 78 -10.88 3.03 -4.25
CA PHE A 78 -10.06 2.22 -3.37
C PHE A 78 -10.08 0.75 -3.80
N LEU A 79 -9.03 0.31 -4.49
CA LEU A 79 -8.79 -1.10 -4.75
C LEU A 79 -8.03 -1.71 -3.56
N TRP A 80 -8.55 -2.79 -2.98
CA TRP A 80 -7.92 -3.47 -1.85
C TRP A 80 -7.80 -4.98 -2.07
N ALA A 81 -6.81 -5.59 -1.43
CA ALA A 81 -6.54 -7.02 -1.60
C ALA A 81 -7.24 -7.87 -0.54
N ASN A 82 -7.85 -8.99 -0.95
CA ASN A 82 -8.54 -9.89 -0.02
C ASN A 82 -7.59 -10.51 1.03
N GLY A 83 -6.33 -10.78 0.67
CA GLY A 83 -5.29 -11.28 1.58
C GLY A 83 -4.52 -10.18 2.34
N GLY A 84 -4.81 -8.90 2.07
CA GLY A 84 -4.09 -7.76 2.64
C GLY A 84 -4.61 -7.32 4.02
N PHE A 85 -3.90 -6.38 4.66
CA PHE A 85 -4.34 -5.80 5.93
C PHE A 85 -5.73 -5.13 5.87
N PRO A 86 -6.09 -4.36 4.81
CA PRO A 86 -7.39 -3.69 4.76
C PRO A 86 -8.57 -4.64 4.93
N SER A 87 -8.52 -5.86 4.37
CA SER A 87 -9.62 -6.83 4.45
C SER A 87 -10.00 -7.21 5.88
N ARG A 88 -9.05 -7.14 6.82
CA ARG A 88 -9.25 -7.46 8.25
C ARG A 88 -10.16 -6.46 8.97
N THR A 89 -10.43 -5.31 8.35
CA THR A 89 -11.36 -4.31 8.88
C THR A 89 -12.83 -4.69 8.64
N GLY A 90 -13.10 -5.72 7.84
CA GLY A 90 -14.43 -6.20 7.48
C GLY A 90 -15.17 -5.32 6.46
N ARG A 91 -14.96 -4.00 6.49
CA ARG A 91 -15.53 -3.04 5.52
C ARG A 91 -14.49 -2.03 5.06
N PRO A 92 -13.51 -2.43 4.23
CA PRO A 92 -12.36 -1.59 3.91
C PRO A 92 -12.74 -0.26 3.21
N GLY A 93 -13.65 -0.31 2.24
CA GLY A 93 -14.17 0.89 1.57
C GLY A 93 -14.95 1.84 2.49
N ALA A 94 -15.52 1.36 3.60
CA ALA A 94 -16.26 2.21 4.53
C ALA A 94 -15.35 3.18 5.30
N ILE A 95 -14.09 2.82 5.52
CA ILE A 95 -13.11 3.69 6.21
C ILE A 95 -12.90 4.97 5.40
N TRP A 96 -12.85 4.88 4.08
CA TRP A 96 -12.60 6.02 3.20
C TRP A 96 -13.77 6.98 3.07
N LYS A 97 -15.01 6.55 3.36
CA LYS A 97 -16.20 7.43 3.32
C LYS A 97 -16.08 8.59 4.30
N ASP A 98 -15.31 8.41 5.35
CA ASP A 98 -15.02 9.40 6.37
C ASP A 98 -13.95 10.43 5.97
N TRP A 99 -13.24 10.17 4.87
CA TRP A 99 -12.08 10.94 4.41
C TRP A 99 -12.28 11.58 3.03
N ALA A 100 -13.22 11.09 2.21
CA ALA A 100 -13.43 11.56 0.85
C ALA A 100 -14.92 11.71 0.52
N GLU A 101 -15.26 12.72 -0.27
CA GLU A 101 -16.65 13.04 -0.63
C GLU A 101 -17.29 11.97 -1.52
N THR A 102 -16.53 11.49 -2.51
CA THR A 102 -16.98 10.46 -3.48
C THR A 102 -16.04 9.26 -3.41
N VAL A 103 -16.55 8.12 -2.96
CA VAL A 103 -15.79 6.88 -2.79
C VAL A 103 -16.46 5.75 -3.53
N THR A 104 -15.67 5.06 -4.37
CA THR A 104 -15.96 3.72 -4.87
C THR A 104 -14.87 2.78 -4.37
N ASP A 105 -15.18 1.49 -4.23
CA ASP A 105 -14.18 0.50 -3.85
C ASP A 105 -14.40 -0.81 -4.59
N ALA A 106 -13.33 -1.58 -4.73
CA ALA A 106 -13.34 -2.91 -5.29
C ALA A 106 -12.27 -3.76 -4.58
N SER A 107 -12.40 -5.08 -4.67
CA SER A 107 -11.40 -6.01 -4.14
C SER A 107 -10.85 -6.93 -5.20
N CYS A 108 -9.60 -7.37 -5.04
CA CYS A 108 -9.01 -8.40 -5.87
C CYS A 108 -8.32 -9.50 -5.05
N ASN A 109 -8.24 -10.70 -5.64
CA ASN A 109 -7.52 -11.82 -5.05
C ASN A 109 -6.01 -11.59 -5.18
N SER A 110 -5.39 -11.18 -4.07
CA SER A 110 -3.96 -10.87 -3.96
C SER A 110 -3.56 -10.77 -2.47
N GLY A 111 -2.26 -10.74 -2.19
CA GLY A 111 -1.68 -10.29 -0.94
C GLY A 111 -1.51 -8.78 -0.94
N HIS A 112 -0.47 -8.26 -0.30
CA HIS A 112 -0.25 -6.81 -0.25
C HIS A 112 0.16 -6.21 -1.60
N PHE A 113 0.85 -6.98 -2.44
CA PHE A 113 1.52 -6.50 -3.64
C PHE A 113 0.68 -6.76 -4.89
N MET A 114 -0.53 -6.19 -4.95
CA MET A 114 -1.48 -6.45 -6.05
C MET A 114 -0.94 -6.14 -7.45
N MET A 115 -0.01 -5.21 -7.57
CA MET A 115 0.61 -4.85 -8.84
C MET A 115 1.54 -5.95 -9.36
N GLU A 116 2.23 -6.65 -8.46
CA GLU A 116 3.06 -7.81 -8.79
C GLU A 116 2.26 -9.12 -8.82
N GLU A 117 1.28 -9.30 -7.92
CA GLU A 117 0.56 -10.57 -7.76
C GLU A 117 -0.66 -10.71 -8.69
N ASN A 118 -1.32 -9.61 -9.06
CA ASN A 118 -2.52 -9.63 -9.91
C ASN A 118 -2.65 -8.31 -10.72
N PRO A 119 -1.67 -7.99 -11.58
CA PRO A 119 -1.66 -6.75 -12.35
C PRO A 119 -2.92 -6.54 -13.21
N GLU A 120 -3.50 -7.63 -13.72
CA GLU A 120 -4.71 -7.58 -14.55
C GLU A 120 -5.91 -7.05 -13.76
N ALA A 121 -6.10 -7.50 -12.51
CA ALA A 121 -7.17 -6.98 -11.66
C ALA A 121 -6.95 -5.50 -11.28
N VAL A 122 -5.69 -5.07 -11.12
CA VAL A 122 -5.35 -3.66 -10.89
C VAL A 122 -5.74 -2.81 -12.09
N LEU A 123 -5.39 -3.24 -13.30
CA LEU A 123 -5.77 -2.55 -14.54
C LEU A 123 -7.28 -2.52 -14.73
N ALA A 124 -7.97 -3.64 -14.48
CA ALA A 124 -9.42 -3.72 -14.58
C ALA A 124 -10.13 -2.80 -13.57
N GLY A 125 -9.56 -2.60 -12.37
CA GLY A 125 -10.10 -1.69 -11.37
C GLY A 125 -9.88 -0.21 -11.71
N TYR A 126 -8.70 0.17 -12.20
CA TYR A 126 -8.34 1.57 -12.38
C TYR A 126 -8.57 2.14 -13.79
N LEU A 127 -8.49 1.34 -14.86
CA LEU A 127 -8.70 1.86 -16.22
C LEU A 127 -10.10 2.47 -16.41
N PRO A 128 -11.21 1.84 -15.97
CA PRO A 128 -12.53 2.46 -16.05
C PRO A 128 -12.61 3.74 -15.22
N PHE A 129 -12.02 3.75 -14.02
CA PHE A 129 -12.02 4.90 -13.13
C PHE A 129 -11.35 6.12 -13.76
N PHE A 130 -10.19 5.94 -14.40
CA PHE A 130 -9.49 7.03 -15.09
C PHE A 130 -10.02 7.35 -16.49
N GLY A 131 -10.73 6.40 -17.12
CA GLY A 131 -11.37 6.58 -18.42
C GLY A 131 -12.70 7.33 -18.37
N MET A 132 -13.31 7.49 -17.19
CA MET A 132 -14.50 8.31 -16.99
C MET A 132 -14.14 9.80 -17.10
N THR A 133 -14.28 10.38 -18.28
CA THR A 133 -14.30 11.84 -18.43
C THR A 133 -15.53 12.40 -17.72
N SER A 134 -15.34 13.23 -16.70
CA SER A 134 -16.44 14.01 -16.12
C SER A 134 -17.03 14.91 -17.20
N THR A 135 -18.25 14.59 -17.65
CA THR A 135 -19.13 15.50 -18.39
C THR A 135 -19.67 16.58 -17.48
#